data_AF-M2LBG3-F1
#
_entry.id   AF-M2LBG3-F1
#
_cell.length_a   1.000
_cell.length_b   1.000
_cell.length_c   1.000
_cell.angle_alpha   90.00
_cell.angle_beta   90.00
_cell.angle_gamma   90.00
#
_symmetry.space_group_name_H-M   'P 1'
#
loop_
_entity.id
_entity.type
_entity.pdbx_description
1 polymer ?
#
loop_
_entity_poly.entity_id
_entity_poly.type
_entity_poly.pdbx_seq_one_letter_code
_entity_poly.pdbx_strand_id
1 'polypeptide(L)'
;EAEHLDEGDSEALPRRAVAHKIEVIIIYDIVHSPSYNVPVLYITLSPRSDGATRSLDAVYDLLVPQSQWGSLQSVSVMGGLSMTDHPVTTLPAYFVHPCRTAEAMAAVTAGRTVTPTEYLVVWLGLIGSTVGLHMPVSVAKAVVQRNTVASRSVTGIERTVDTRNAVRD
;
A
#
# COMPACT_ATOMS: atom_id res chain seq x y z
N GLU A 1 21.28 -66.91 -17.90
CA GLU A 1 19.90 -66.98 -17.37
C GLU A 1 19.85 -66.04 -16.16
N ALA A 2 19.01 -65.02 -16.04
CA ALA A 2 17.92 -64.50 -16.85
C ALA A 2 17.90 -62.96 -16.72
N GLU A 3 17.65 -62.26 -17.83
CA GLU A 3 17.36 -60.83 -17.87
C GLU A 3 15.92 -60.61 -17.38
N HIS A 4 15.74 -59.95 -16.24
CA HIS A 4 14.42 -59.56 -15.76
C HIS A 4 14.13 -58.15 -16.29
N LEU A 5 13.25 -58.09 -17.29
CA LEU A 5 12.85 -56.89 -18.01
C LEU A 5 12.01 -55.98 -17.10
N ASP A 6 12.43 -54.73 -17.03
CA ASP A 6 11.74 -53.60 -16.40
C ASP A 6 10.44 -53.30 -17.17
N GLU A 7 9.32 -53.86 -16.71
CA GLU A 7 8.00 -53.60 -17.29
C GLU A 7 7.44 -52.31 -16.67
N GLY A 8 8.01 -51.18 -17.09
CA GLY A 8 7.47 -49.85 -16.80
C GLY A 8 6.11 -49.70 -17.47
N ASP A 9 5.05 -49.69 -16.65
CA ASP A 9 3.67 -49.44 -17.07
C ASP A 9 3.56 -48.06 -17.76
N SER A 10 3.61 -48.09 -19.10
CA SER A 10 3.54 -46.94 -19.99
C SER A 10 2.12 -46.38 -20.13
N GLU A 11 1.15 -46.87 -19.35
CA GLU A 11 -0.27 -46.43 -19.38
C GLU A 11 -0.69 -45.70 -18.09
N ALA A 12 0.27 -45.12 -17.35
CA ALA A 12 -0.05 -44.12 -16.34
C ALA A 12 -0.64 -42.87 -17.03
N LEU A 13 -1.97 -42.80 -17.09
CA LEU A 13 -2.72 -41.62 -17.53
C LEU A 13 -2.06 -40.37 -16.93
N PRO A 14 -1.76 -39.31 -17.72
CA PRO A 14 -1.20 -38.09 -17.17
C PRO A 14 -2.17 -37.62 -16.10
N ARG A 15 -1.74 -37.76 -14.84
CA ARG A 15 -2.52 -37.39 -13.67
C ARG A 15 -2.81 -35.93 -13.89
N ARG A 16 -4.02 -35.62 -14.37
CA ARG A 16 -4.43 -34.26 -14.75
C ARG A 16 -4.21 -33.46 -13.49
N ALA A 17 -3.08 -32.78 -13.41
CA ALA A 17 -2.71 -32.03 -12.23
C ALA A 17 -3.84 -31.04 -12.11
N VAL A 18 -4.72 -31.29 -11.14
CA VAL A 18 -5.76 -30.34 -10.79
C VAL A 18 -4.93 -29.13 -10.39
N ALA A 19 -4.89 -28.14 -11.28
CA ALA A 19 -4.21 -26.88 -11.01
C ALA A 19 -4.97 -26.29 -9.84
N HIS A 20 -4.54 -26.64 -8.63
CA HIS A 20 -5.06 -26.07 -7.41
C HIS A 20 -4.75 -24.60 -7.54
N LYS A 21 -5.78 -23.81 -7.83
CA LYS A 21 -5.71 -22.36 -7.86
C LYS A 21 -5.33 -21.94 -6.45
N ILE A 22 -4.04 -21.67 -6.23
CA ILE A 22 -3.54 -21.19 -4.94
C ILE A 22 -4.04 -19.75 -4.81
N GLU A 23 -5.15 -19.56 -4.12
CA GLU A 23 -5.63 -18.23 -3.77
C GLU A 23 -4.75 -17.69 -2.63
N VAL A 24 -3.89 -16.72 -2.98
CA VAL A 24 -3.04 -16.03 -2.02
C VAL A 24 -3.82 -14.82 -1.51
N ILE A 25 -4.07 -14.76 -0.21
CA ILE A 25 -4.62 -13.56 0.41
C ILE A 25 -3.45 -12.66 0.80
N ILE A 26 -3.49 -11.41 0.36
CA ILE A 26 -2.53 -10.37 0.75
C ILE A 26 -3.26 -9.44 1.71
N ILE A 27 -2.68 -9.23 2.88
CA ILE A 27 -3.20 -8.35 3.92
C ILE A 27 -2.27 -7.14 4.00
N TYR A 28 -2.87 -5.95 3.96
CA TYR A 28 -2.18 -4.68 4.09
C TYR A 28 -2.57 -4.03 5.40
N ASP A 29 -1.57 -3.75 6.23
CA ASP A 29 -1.74 -3.06 7.51
C ASP A 29 -1.04 -1.71 7.46
N ILE A 30 -1.73 -0.65 7.89
CA ILE A 30 -1.17 0.70 7.96
C ILE A 30 -0.93 1.04 9.43
N VAL A 31 0.33 1.24 9.80
CA VAL A 31 0.73 1.54 11.18
C VAL A 31 1.51 2.85 11.21
N HIS A 32 1.20 3.73 12.16
CA HIS A 32 1.96 4.97 12.36
C HIS A 32 3.34 4.65 12.94
N SER A 33 4.40 5.24 12.35
CA SER A 33 5.73 5.22 12.94
C SER A 33 5.94 6.47 13.80
N PRO A 34 6.13 6.35 15.12
CA PRO A 34 6.43 7.49 15.97
C PRO A 34 7.78 8.16 15.62
N SER A 35 8.78 7.36 15.23
CA SER A 35 10.13 7.85 14.93
C SER A 35 10.20 8.66 13.64
N TYR A 36 9.46 8.26 12.61
CA TYR A 36 9.43 8.96 11.32
C TYR A 36 8.24 9.93 11.19
N ASN A 37 7.27 9.84 12.10
CA ASN A 37 6.02 10.57 12.09
C ASN A 37 5.25 10.46 10.76
N VAL A 38 5.24 9.26 10.18
CA VAL A 38 4.54 8.93 8.93
C VAL A 38 3.86 7.56 9.06
N PRO A 39 2.80 7.29 8.27
CA PRO A 39 2.27 5.94 8.15
C PRO A 39 3.24 5.01 7.41
N VAL A 40 3.28 3.77 7.85
CA VAL A 40 4.10 2.68 7.32
C VAL A 40 3.18 1.56 6.87
N LEU A 41 3.40 1.08 5.66
CA LEU A 41 2.63 -0.01 5.07
C LEU A 41 3.33 -1.34 5.34
N TYR A 42 2.65 -2.21 6.06
CA TYR A 42 3.03 -3.59 6.30
C TYR A 42 2.19 -4.52 5.42
N ILE A 43 2.81 -5.62 4.99
CA ILE A 43 2.24 -6.57 4.06
C ILE A 43 2.50 -7.97 4.59
N THR A 44 1.42 -8.72 4.78
CA THR A 44 1.47 -10.14 5.14
C THR A 44 0.73 -10.96 4.09
N LEU A 45 1.18 -12.19 3.89
CA LEU A 45 0.57 -13.13 2.96
C LEU A 45 -0.04 -14.26 3.77
N SER A 46 -1.18 -14.79 3.32
CA SER A 46 -1.78 -16.00 3.91
C SER A 46 -0.73 -17.10 4.01
N PRO A 47 -0.62 -17.78 5.17
CA PRO A 47 0.33 -18.88 5.33
C PRO A 47 0.12 -19.91 4.23
N ARG A 48 1.23 -20.35 3.63
CA ARG A 48 1.20 -21.50 2.73
C ARG A 48 0.82 -22.75 3.54
N SER A 49 0.30 -23.78 2.87
CA SER A 49 0.01 -25.07 3.51
C SER A 49 1.23 -25.75 4.13
N ASP A 50 2.44 -25.35 3.70
CA ASP A 50 3.73 -25.80 4.24
C ASP A 50 4.25 -24.93 5.39
N GLY A 51 3.52 -23.89 5.80
CA GLY A 51 3.88 -22.97 6.88
C GLY A 51 5.03 -22.00 6.54
N ALA A 52 5.59 -22.07 5.32
CA ALA A 52 6.72 -21.23 4.93
C ALA A 52 6.26 -19.82 4.53
N THR A 53 7.05 -18.82 4.91
CA THR A 53 6.94 -17.46 4.35
C THR A 53 7.50 -17.47 2.92
N ARG A 54 6.83 -16.77 1.99
CA ARG A 54 7.39 -16.56 0.64
C ARG A 54 8.69 -15.76 0.77
N SER A 55 9.64 -15.96 -0.16
CA SER A 55 10.83 -15.10 -0.28
C SER A 55 10.43 -13.68 -0.70
N LEU A 56 11.30 -12.71 -0.38
CA LEU A 56 11.15 -11.31 -0.77
C LEU A 56 10.93 -11.20 -2.29
N ASP A 57 11.73 -11.89 -3.10
CA ASP A 57 11.63 -11.88 -4.57
C ASP A 57 10.26 -12.36 -5.05
N ALA A 58 9.74 -13.44 -4.48
CA ALA A 58 8.42 -13.95 -4.86
C ALA A 58 7.27 -13.02 -4.43
N VAL A 59 7.48 -12.17 -3.43
CA VAL A 59 6.53 -11.11 -3.03
C VAL A 59 6.64 -9.92 -3.97
N TYR A 60 7.86 -9.53 -4.37
CA TYR A 60 8.05 -8.52 -5.43
C TYR A 60 7.37 -8.94 -6.72
N ASP A 61 7.56 -10.18 -7.18
CA ASP A 61 6.94 -10.70 -8.40
C ASP A 61 5.41 -10.67 -8.35
N LEU A 62 4.85 -10.86 -7.15
CA LEU A 62 3.40 -10.86 -6.94
C LEU A 62 2.81 -9.46 -6.88
N LEU A 63 3.51 -8.53 -6.23
CA LEU A 63 2.96 -7.21 -5.86
C LEU A 63 3.39 -6.09 -6.81
N VAL A 64 4.56 -6.23 -7.43
CA VAL A 64 5.19 -5.17 -8.19
C VAL A 64 5.09 -5.47 -9.69
N PRO A 65 4.39 -4.62 -10.46
CA PRO A 65 4.37 -4.75 -11.92
C PRO A 65 5.79 -4.75 -12.50
N GLN A 66 6.08 -5.66 -13.43
CA GLN A 66 7.44 -5.81 -14.00
C GLN A 66 8.02 -4.53 -14.60
N SER A 67 7.16 -3.63 -15.10
CA SER A 67 7.57 -2.32 -15.62
C SER A 67 8.18 -1.38 -14.56
N GLN A 68 8.01 -1.67 -13.27
CA GLN A 68 8.50 -0.85 -12.16
C GLN A 68 9.74 -1.44 -11.46
N TRP A 69 10.18 -2.64 -11.85
CA TRP A 69 11.30 -3.34 -11.22
C TRP A 69 12.61 -2.56 -11.30
N GLY A 70 12.93 -1.96 -12.45
CA GLY A 70 14.16 -1.18 -12.63
C GLY A 70 14.22 0.07 -11.74
N SER A 71 13.07 0.69 -11.43
CA SER A 71 13.01 1.84 -10.53
C SER A 71 13.07 1.45 -9.05
N LEU A 72 12.63 0.24 -8.70
CA LEU A 72 12.70 -0.29 -7.33
C LEU A 72 14.07 -0.91 -6.99
N GLN A 73 14.75 -1.49 -7.99
CA GLN A 73 16.08 -2.09 -7.84
C GLN A 73 17.23 -1.08 -7.90
N SER A 74 17.09 0.01 -8.67
CA SER A 74 18.22 0.94 -8.88
C SER A 74 18.36 2.03 -7.83
N VAL A 75 17.26 2.52 -7.24
CA VAL A 75 17.34 3.54 -6.18
C VAL A 75 16.10 3.46 -5.29
N SER A 76 16.32 3.29 -3.99
CA SER A 76 15.39 3.47 -2.87
C SER A 76 14.76 4.87 -2.80
N VAL A 77 14.15 5.36 -3.88
CA VAL A 77 13.36 6.62 -3.93
C VAL A 77 11.94 6.39 -3.43
N MET A 78 11.45 5.15 -3.52
CA MET A 78 10.08 4.75 -3.19
C MET A 78 10.02 3.67 -2.08
N GLY A 79 11.01 3.69 -1.16
CA GLY A 79 11.06 2.78 -0.01
C GLY A 79 11.32 1.33 -0.41
N GLY A 80 12.55 0.86 -0.21
CA GLY A 80 12.86 -0.56 -0.44
C GLY A 80 11.95 -1.43 0.42
N LEU A 81 11.26 -2.37 -0.23
CA LEU A 81 10.47 -3.40 0.44
C LEU A 81 11.46 -4.24 1.26
N SER A 82 11.24 -4.29 2.58
CA SER A 82 12.11 -4.94 3.56
C SER A 82 11.29 -5.89 4.43
N MET A 83 11.94 -6.72 5.25
CA MET A 83 11.26 -7.65 6.16
C MET A 83 11.61 -7.34 7.62
N THR A 84 10.61 -7.36 8.48
CA THR A 84 10.73 -7.14 9.93
C THR A 84 9.56 -7.81 10.66
N ASP A 85 9.59 -7.83 11.98
CA ASP A 85 8.42 -8.23 12.76
C ASP A 85 7.35 -7.13 12.71
N HIS A 86 6.10 -7.54 12.47
CA HIS A 86 4.96 -6.64 12.46
C HIS A 86 4.74 -6.05 13.85
N PRO A 87 4.58 -4.72 14.01
CA PRO A 87 4.56 -4.06 15.32
C PRO A 87 3.37 -4.45 16.21
N VAL A 88 2.28 -4.93 15.60
CA VAL A 88 1.07 -5.39 16.33
C VAL A 88 1.05 -6.92 16.53
N THR A 89 1.17 -7.70 15.45
CA THR A 89 1.03 -9.16 15.52
C THR A 89 2.33 -9.87 15.92
N THR A 90 3.47 -9.19 15.90
CA THR A 90 4.82 -9.75 16.15
C THR A 90 5.23 -10.86 15.19
N LEU A 91 4.50 -11.04 14.09
CA LEU A 91 4.80 -12.03 13.06
C LEU A 91 5.68 -11.41 11.96
N PRO A 92 6.47 -12.23 11.24
CA PRO A 92 7.24 -11.74 10.09
C PRO A 92 6.33 -11.07 9.06
N ALA A 93 6.67 -9.85 8.69
CA ALA A 93 5.95 -9.06 7.71
C ALA A 93 6.92 -8.32 6.78
N TYR A 94 6.43 -8.07 5.58
CA TYR A 94 7.08 -7.16 4.66
C TYR A 94 6.64 -5.73 4.95
N PHE A 95 7.48 -4.75 4.71
CA PHE A 95 7.10 -3.35 4.87
C PHE A 95 7.83 -2.44 3.89
N VAL A 96 7.21 -1.29 3.60
CA VAL A 96 7.84 -0.22 2.82
C VAL A 96 8.60 0.70 3.77
N HIS A 97 9.91 0.84 3.58
CA HIS A 97 10.74 1.63 4.50
C HIS A 97 10.35 3.12 4.51
N PRO A 98 10.09 3.74 5.68
CA PRO A 98 9.48 5.06 5.74
C PRO A 98 10.45 6.24 5.56
N CYS A 99 11.76 6.03 5.52
CA CYS A 99 12.76 7.11 5.61
C CYS A 99 12.59 8.27 4.62
N ARG A 100 12.07 8.00 3.42
CA ARG A 100 11.84 9.03 2.39
C ARG A 100 10.38 9.42 2.22
N THR A 101 9.48 8.86 3.02
CA THR A 101 8.04 9.13 2.92
C THR A 101 7.75 10.60 3.22
N ALA A 102 8.35 11.18 4.26
CA ALA A 102 8.14 12.59 4.60
C ALA A 102 8.62 13.54 3.48
N GLU A 103 9.79 13.26 2.89
CA GLU A 103 10.35 14.01 1.76
C GLU A 103 9.41 13.95 0.54
N ALA A 104 8.96 12.75 0.17
CA ALA A 104 8.05 12.55 -0.96
C ALA A 104 6.68 13.25 -0.74
N MET A 105 6.13 13.16 0.47
CA MET A 105 4.89 13.85 0.83
C MET A 105 5.03 15.37 0.74
N ALA A 106 6.15 15.93 1.22
CA ALA A 106 6.43 17.36 1.13
C ALA A 106 6.53 17.83 -0.33
N ALA A 107 7.18 17.05 -1.19
CA ALA A 107 7.30 17.36 -2.62
C ALA A 107 5.94 17.42 -3.33
N VAL A 108 5.03 16.46 -3.07
CA VAL A 108 3.71 16.42 -3.73
C VAL A 108 2.74 17.47 -3.19
N THR A 109 2.84 17.79 -1.89
CA THR A 109 1.98 18.82 -1.28
C THR A 109 2.44 20.23 -1.64
N ALA A 110 3.69 20.41 -2.09
CA ALA A 110 4.27 21.70 -2.48
C ALA A 110 4.09 22.79 -1.40
N GLY A 111 4.23 22.39 -0.13
CA GLY A 111 4.09 23.29 1.02
C GLY A 111 2.65 23.65 1.39
N ARG A 112 1.63 23.10 0.71
CA ARG A 112 0.23 23.31 1.12
C ARG A 112 -0.04 22.59 2.44
N THR A 113 -0.85 23.22 3.30
CA THR A 113 -1.43 22.51 4.44
C THR A 113 -2.50 21.54 3.92
N VAL A 114 -2.32 20.25 4.17
CA VAL A 114 -3.27 19.20 3.78
C VAL A 114 -4.07 18.72 4.98
N THR A 115 -5.33 18.36 4.73
CA THR A 115 -6.15 17.69 5.75
C THR A 115 -5.61 16.27 6.01
N PRO A 116 -5.88 15.66 7.18
CA PRO A 116 -5.48 14.27 7.44
C PRO A 116 -6.00 13.28 6.39
N THR A 117 -7.21 13.50 5.88
CA THR A 117 -7.78 12.66 4.81
C THR A 117 -7.04 12.85 3.49
N GLU A 118 -6.71 14.08 3.10
CA GLU A 118 -5.91 14.33 1.89
C GLU A 118 -4.50 13.76 2.03
N TYR A 119 -3.89 13.89 3.20
CA TYR A 119 -2.58 13.29 3.50
C TYR A 119 -2.60 11.79 3.25
N LEU A 120 -3.58 11.07 3.80
CA LEU A 120 -3.68 9.62 3.63
C LEU A 120 -3.95 9.22 2.17
N VAL A 121 -4.74 10.00 1.43
CA VAL A 121 -4.99 9.73 0.00
C VAL A 121 -3.73 9.92 -0.84
N VAL A 122 -3.00 11.01 -0.62
CA VAL A 122 -1.72 11.27 -1.31
C VAL A 122 -0.69 10.21 -0.95
N TRP A 123 -0.55 9.90 0.34
CA TRP A 123 0.33 8.86 0.84
C TRP A 123 0.01 7.50 0.24
N LEU A 124 -1.27 7.12 0.18
CA LEU A 124 -1.69 5.85 -0.41
C LEU A 124 -1.39 5.79 -1.91
N GLY A 125 -1.54 6.92 -2.62
CA GLY A 125 -1.16 7.02 -4.04
C GLY A 125 0.35 6.87 -4.26
N LEU A 126 1.18 7.42 -3.37
CA LEU A 126 2.64 7.34 -3.45
C LEU A 126 3.18 5.97 -3.04
N ILE A 127 2.74 5.46 -1.88
CA ILE A 127 3.30 4.25 -1.26
C ILE A 127 2.51 3.00 -1.62
N GLY A 128 1.18 3.07 -1.65
CA GLY A 128 0.35 1.90 -1.97
C GLY A 128 0.58 1.41 -3.40
N SER A 129 0.74 2.32 -4.35
CA SER A 129 0.92 1.97 -5.77
C SER A 129 2.19 1.17 -6.05
N THR A 130 3.23 1.30 -5.22
CA THR A 130 4.50 0.58 -5.38
C THR A 130 4.39 -0.91 -5.06
N VAL A 131 3.35 -1.31 -4.32
CA VAL A 131 3.11 -2.68 -3.88
C VAL A 131 1.74 -3.20 -4.33
N GLY A 132 1.20 -2.63 -5.42
CA GLY A 132 -0.05 -3.10 -6.01
C GLY A 132 -1.32 -2.69 -5.25
N LEU A 133 -1.21 -1.89 -4.19
CA LEU A 133 -2.35 -1.35 -3.44
C LEU A 133 -2.86 -0.07 -4.11
N HIS A 134 -3.96 -0.19 -4.85
CA HIS A 134 -4.55 0.92 -5.59
C HIS A 134 -5.85 1.39 -4.93
N MET A 135 -6.02 2.71 -4.84
CA MET A 135 -7.28 3.30 -4.36
C MET A 135 -8.36 3.22 -5.45
N PRO A 136 -9.56 2.66 -5.17
CA PRO A 136 -10.67 2.71 -6.12
C PRO A 136 -11.07 4.14 -6.47
N VAL A 137 -11.36 4.39 -7.74
CA VAL A 137 -11.74 5.73 -8.25
C VAL A 137 -12.96 6.31 -7.53
N SER A 138 -13.90 5.46 -7.11
CA SER A 138 -15.07 5.88 -6.33
C SER A 138 -14.69 6.50 -4.98
N VAL A 139 -13.73 5.91 -4.28
CA VAL A 139 -13.19 6.42 -3.01
C VAL A 139 -12.46 7.74 -3.25
N ALA A 140 -11.63 7.80 -4.30
CA ALA A 140 -10.93 9.02 -4.70
C ALA A 140 -11.91 10.18 -4.92
N LYS A 141 -12.96 9.94 -5.72
CA LYS A 141 -14.00 10.92 -6.03
C LYS A 141 -14.74 11.37 -4.78
N ALA A 142 -15.08 10.45 -3.89
CA ALA A 142 -15.78 10.77 -2.65
C ALA A 142 -14.95 11.70 -1.74
N VAL A 143 -13.62 11.50 -1.67
CA VAL A 143 -12.73 12.38 -0.90
C VAL A 143 -12.67 13.79 -1.53
N VAL A 144 -12.51 13.88 -2.85
CA VAL A 144 -12.47 15.16 -3.56
C VAL A 144 -13.79 15.95 -3.39
N GLN A 145 -14.92 15.26 -3.49
CA GLN A 145 -16.25 15.87 -3.32
C GLN A 145 -16.43 16.43 -1.90
N ARG A 146 -16.02 15.68 -0.86
CA ARG A 146 -16.06 16.17 0.52
C ARG A 146 -15.19 17.40 0.74
N ASN A 147 -13.99 17.42 0.15
CA ASN A 147 -13.07 18.56 0.26
C ASN A 147 -13.61 19.81 -0.47
N THR A 148 -14.34 19.63 -1.58
CA THR A 148 -14.98 20.73 -2.32
C THR A 148 -16.16 21.33 -1.56
N VAL A 149 -16.94 20.48 -0.87
CA VAL A 149 -18.06 20.96 -0.03
C VAL A 149 -17.55 21.68 1.21
N ALA A 150 -16.53 21.14 1.88
CA ALA A 150 -15.93 21.75 3.08
C ALA A 150 -15.28 23.12 2.79
N SER A 151 -14.62 23.29 1.65
CA SER A 151 -14.03 24.58 1.23
C SER A 151 -15.10 25.63 0.90
N ARG A 152 -16.23 25.23 0.32
CA ARG A 152 -17.36 26.13 0.03
C ARG A 152 -18.11 26.60 1.29
N SER A 153 -18.17 25.79 2.34
CA SER A 153 -18.79 26.19 3.60
C SER A 153 -18.00 27.23 4.41
N VAL A 154 -16.68 27.34 4.20
CA VAL A 154 -15.82 28.28 4.95
C VAL A 154 -15.88 29.70 4.37
N THR A 155 -16.19 29.86 3.07
CA THR A 155 -16.23 31.16 2.39
C THR A 155 -17.52 31.98 2.65
N GLY A 156 -18.42 31.54 3.53
CA GLY A 156 -19.75 32.16 3.74
C GLY A 156 -19.90 33.07 4.96
N ILE A 157 -18.86 33.33 5.75
CA ILE A 157 -18.96 34.23 6.91
C ILE A 157 -18.40 35.60 6.52
N GLU A 158 -19.17 36.36 5.73
CA GLU A 158 -18.97 37.81 5.64
C GLU A 158 -19.33 38.41 7.00
N ARG A 159 -18.33 38.98 7.69
CA ARG A 159 -18.55 39.79 8.88
C ARG A 159 -19.17 41.12 8.44
N THR A 160 -20.49 41.23 8.53
CA THR A 160 -21.17 42.52 8.49
C THR A 160 -20.76 43.31 9.73
N VAL A 161 -19.80 44.22 9.58
CA VAL A 161 -19.49 45.21 10.62
C VAL A 161 -20.60 46.24 10.59
N ASP A 162 -21.56 46.11 11.50
CA ASP A 162 -22.58 47.13 11.73
C ASP A 162 -21.91 48.36 12.35
N THR A 163 -21.75 49.42 11.57
CA THR A 163 -21.13 50.69 11.99
C THR A 163 -22.12 51.64 12.68
N ARG A 164 -23.30 51.17 13.08
CA ARG A 164 -24.27 51.99 13.83
C ARG A 164 -24.01 51.99 15.34
N ASN A 165 -22.87 52.54 15.76
CA ASN A 165 -22.79 53.26 17.04
C ASN A 165 -21.50 54.09 17.11
N ALA A 166 -21.42 55.11 16.26
CA ALA A 166 -20.62 56.28 16.54
C ALA A 166 -21.59 57.46 16.59
N VAL A 167 -21.50 58.27 17.64
CA VAL A 167 -22.36 59.40 18.01
C VAL A 167 -23.43 59.05 19.04
N ARG A 168 -23.02 59.10 20.32
CA ARG A 168 -23.67 59.94 21.34
C ARG A 168 -22.84 60.01 22.62
N ASP A 169 -22.58 61.27 22.98
CA ASP A 169 -22.20 61.88 24.26
C ASP A 169 -20.86 61.52 24.93
#